data_AF-A0A1M5Y2F3-F1
#
_entry.id   AF-A0A1M5Y2F3-F1
#
_cell.length_a   1.000
_cell.length_b   1.000
_cell.length_c   1.000
_cell.angle_alpha   90.00
_cell.angle_beta   90.00
_cell.angle_gamma   90.00
#
_symmetry.space_group_name_H-M   'P 1'
#
loop_
_entity.id
_entity.type
_entity.pdbx_description
1 polymer ?
#
loop_
_entity_poly.entity_id
_entity_poly.type
_entity_poly.pdbx_seq_one_letter_code
_entity_poly.pdbx_strand_id
1 'polypeptide(L)'
;MNYPVWYLPEIGGGLLIALIAVLHVFVSHFAVGGGLYLIYAEKKGLREHNDGILAFTKRHARFFLLLTLVFGSITGVGIWFIIALVNPAATSLLIHIFVFGWAVEWVFFLVEIVAAFVYFYMFGKMNPATHLKVGWVYFISAWMSLFLINGIIGFMLTPGSWLENGNFWNGFFNPSFWPSLGLRTFIALMLAGVYGYLTASFCQQREVRLTMTRFSGKWALGALVAALPFAWWYVVVLPEPAQKLVFGTSPTIAAAAQWGAVGAVALLVITLVAGIVRPALNLRSVAALAMVCGLITIGSFEWIREAARRPYAINEVIYSNMIKKEELERITEQGYLQTAVWVEDRQLTDQSRPTAGEELFIQQCYACHTAGGWNNDLKAQTARMSYPAMSSYIKRIHEVRYFMPPFAGTDAEADALAAYLVGSWHGKEEAPAGTENAGEQLFDAQCAACHAPEDLTESLGGLPTGEIVDLLGRLDEISTEMEPFSGSGSEAVALAAFLRVPSGGEEAVAPATPDGEMLFADNCAVCHAPEDVAAVLESWERGAVRAALDDLQAISEEMPPYDGTADEKDALTDYLIDLGRNP
;
A
#
# COMPACT_ATOMS: atom_id res chain seq x y z
N MET A 1 19.30 -2.18 -15.10
CA MET A 1 19.30 -3.49 -15.82
C MET A 1 17.86 -3.98 -15.90
N ASN A 2 17.25 -4.03 -17.08
CA ASN A 2 15.86 -4.48 -17.22
C ASN A 2 15.85 -5.98 -17.44
N TYR A 3 15.24 -6.72 -16.52
CA TYR A 3 14.94 -8.14 -16.67
C TYR A 3 13.67 -8.29 -17.53
N PRO A 4 13.47 -9.43 -18.22
CA PRO A 4 12.22 -9.68 -18.93
C PRO A 4 11.06 -9.77 -17.93
N VAL A 5 9.90 -9.22 -18.30
CA VAL A 5 8.69 -9.26 -17.49
C VAL A 5 7.93 -10.56 -17.73
N TRP A 6 7.63 -11.31 -16.67
CA TRP A 6 6.73 -12.46 -16.75
C TRP A 6 5.26 -11.99 -16.73
N TYR A 7 4.74 -11.72 -17.93
CA TYR A 7 3.42 -11.10 -18.11
C TYR A 7 2.27 -12.12 -18.02
N LEU A 8 1.44 -11.98 -16.99
CA LEU A 8 0.26 -12.80 -16.67
C LEU A 8 -0.92 -11.87 -16.33
N PRO A 9 -1.54 -11.21 -17.33
CA PRO A 9 -2.44 -10.08 -17.13
C PRO A 9 -3.69 -10.39 -16.28
N GLU A 10 -4.15 -11.64 -16.27
CA GLU A 10 -5.37 -12.05 -15.55
C GLU A 10 -5.13 -12.28 -14.04
N ILE A 11 -3.93 -12.73 -13.66
CA ILE A 11 -3.61 -13.18 -12.30
C ILE A 11 -2.73 -12.16 -11.57
N GLY A 12 -1.70 -11.64 -12.25
CA GLY A 12 -0.68 -10.77 -11.68
C GLY A 12 0.34 -11.49 -10.78
N GLY A 13 1.60 -11.06 -10.86
CA GLY A 13 2.70 -11.66 -10.10
C GLY A 13 2.59 -11.48 -8.58
N GLY A 14 2.05 -10.34 -8.11
CA GLY A 14 1.89 -10.04 -6.69
C GLY A 14 0.95 -11.01 -5.97
N LEU A 15 -0.14 -11.45 -6.61
CA LEU A 15 -1.06 -12.43 -6.05
C LEU A 15 -0.40 -13.81 -5.87
N LEU A 16 0.43 -14.23 -6.83
CA LEU A 16 1.18 -15.47 -6.75
C LEU A 16 2.17 -15.45 -5.58
N ILE A 17 2.90 -14.34 -5.40
CA ILE A 17 3.78 -14.14 -4.24
C ILE A 17 2.97 -14.23 -2.94
N ALA A 18 1.85 -13.50 -2.83
CA ALA A 18 1.04 -13.49 -1.62
C ALA A 18 0.52 -14.89 -1.26
N LEU A 19 -0.01 -15.63 -2.25
CA LEU A 19 -0.54 -16.97 -2.04
C LEU A 19 0.53 -17.94 -1.53
N ILE A 20 1.69 -18.01 -2.22
CA ILE A 20 2.74 -18.95 -1.84
C ILE A 20 3.41 -18.54 -0.51
N ALA A 21 3.65 -17.25 -0.29
CA ALA A 21 4.30 -16.74 0.90
C ALA A 21 3.43 -16.95 2.15
N VAL A 22 2.14 -16.60 2.12
CA VAL A 22 1.25 -16.77 3.28
C VAL A 22 1.13 -18.24 3.67
N LEU A 23 0.95 -19.13 2.70
CA LEU A 23 0.83 -20.58 2.96
C LEU A 23 2.15 -21.16 3.50
N HIS A 24 3.28 -20.77 2.91
CA HIS A 24 4.58 -21.20 3.39
C HIS A 24 4.86 -20.70 4.80
N VAL A 25 4.67 -19.41 5.07
CA VAL A 25 4.90 -18.76 6.37
C VAL A 25 4.06 -19.42 7.46
N PHE A 26 2.79 -19.73 7.17
CA PHE A 26 1.91 -20.41 8.12
C PHE A 26 2.46 -21.79 8.55
N VAL A 27 3.03 -22.55 7.61
CA VAL A 27 3.62 -23.86 7.90
C VAL A 27 5.04 -23.77 8.45
N SER A 28 5.85 -22.82 8.00
CA SER A 28 7.23 -22.64 8.49
C SER A 28 7.24 -22.14 9.93
N HIS A 29 6.31 -21.27 10.32
CA HIS A 29 6.15 -20.86 11.71
C HIS A 29 5.70 -22.03 12.59
N PHE A 30 4.91 -22.97 12.06
CA PHE A 30 4.65 -24.23 12.74
C PHE A 30 5.89 -25.11 12.86
N ALA A 31 6.77 -25.15 11.84
CA ALA A 31 8.05 -25.86 11.94
C ALA A 31 8.89 -25.32 13.11
N VAL A 32 9.09 -24.00 13.18
CA VAL A 32 9.85 -23.35 14.24
C VAL A 32 9.23 -23.58 15.61
N GLY A 33 7.96 -23.20 15.81
CA GLY A 33 7.33 -23.30 17.13
C GLY A 33 7.01 -24.74 17.54
N GLY A 34 6.68 -25.58 16.57
CA GLY A 34 6.32 -26.99 16.76
C GLY A 34 7.49 -27.82 17.27
N GLY A 35 8.72 -27.47 16.88
CA GLY A 35 9.95 -28.03 17.46
C GLY A 35 9.99 -27.90 18.99
N LEU A 36 9.77 -26.68 19.51
CA LEU A 36 9.72 -26.45 20.95
C LEU A 36 8.53 -27.15 21.61
N TYR A 37 7.37 -27.09 20.96
CA TYR A 37 6.15 -27.73 21.45
C TYR A 37 6.34 -29.25 21.63
N LEU A 38 6.99 -29.93 20.67
CA LEU A 38 7.27 -31.37 20.73
C LEU A 38 8.11 -31.74 21.96
N ILE A 39 9.17 -30.98 22.24
CA ILE A 39 10.04 -31.18 23.42
C ILE A 39 9.21 -31.12 24.70
N TYR A 40 8.34 -30.10 24.84
CA TYR A 40 7.55 -29.92 26.06
C TYR A 40 6.38 -30.90 26.17
N ALA A 41 5.77 -31.30 25.05
CA ALA A 41 4.76 -32.35 25.02
C ALA A 41 5.34 -33.71 25.41
N GLU A 42 6.57 -34.03 24.96
CA GLU A 42 7.28 -35.24 25.39
C GLU A 42 7.66 -35.16 26.87
N LYS A 43 8.28 -34.05 27.32
CA LYS A 43 8.60 -33.83 28.74
C LYS A 43 7.38 -34.01 29.64
N LYS A 44 6.22 -33.51 29.21
CA LYS A 44 4.95 -33.68 29.94
C LYS A 44 4.57 -35.16 30.06
N GLY A 45 4.58 -35.90 28.95
CA GLY A 45 4.29 -37.33 28.96
C GLY A 45 5.24 -38.15 29.83
N LEU A 46 6.53 -37.83 29.81
CA LEU A 46 7.55 -38.46 30.65
C LEU A 46 7.36 -38.14 32.14
N ARG A 47 7.15 -36.86 32.47
CA ARG A 47 6.97 -36.40 33.85
C ARG A 47 5.69 -36.94 34.50
N GLU A 48 4.63 -37.07 33.71
CA GLU A 48 3.33 -37.58 34.18
C GLU A 48 3.20 -39.10 34.04
N HIS A 49 4.24 -39.78 33.56
CA HIS A 49 4.23 -41.23 33.27
C HIS A 49 2.98 -41.65 32.48
N ASN A 50 2.62 -40.85 31.46
CA ASN A 50 1.39 -41.03 30.70
C ASN A 50 1.69 -41.46 29.26
N ASP A 51 1.55 -42.76 29.01
CA ASP A 51 1.76 -43.35 27.68
C ASP A 51 0.82 -42.79 26.61
N GLY A 52 -0.39 -42.37 27.01
CA GLY A 52 -1.35 -41.72 26.11
C GLY A 52 -0.83 -40.37 25.58
N ILE A 53 -0.19 -39.58 26.44
CA ILE A 53 0.46 -38.31 26.03
C ILE A 53 1.67 -38.60 25.15
N LEU A 54 2.50 -39.60 25.47
CA LEU A 54 3.64 -39.97 24.63
C LEU A 54 3.20 -40.47 23.24
N ALA A 55 2.14 -41.27 23.18
CA ALA A 55 1.53 -41.73 21.93
C ALA A 55 0.94 -40.56 21.12
N PHE A 56 0.30 -39.60 21.80
CA PHE A 56 -0.15 -38.35 21.17
C PHE A 56 1.03 -37.57 20.58
N THR A 57 2.10 -37.36 21.36
CA THR A 57 3.28 -36.61 20.92
C THR A 57 3.95 -37.29 19.72
N LYS A 58 4.07 -38.62 19.72
CA LYS A 58 4.61 -39.37 18.57
C LYS A 58 3.74 -39.22 17.31
N ARG A 59 2.41 -39.24 17.46
CA ARG A 59 1.49 -39.00 16.34
C ARG A 59 1.57 -37.56 15.84
N HIS A 60 1.65 -36.60 16.75
CA HIS A 60 1.84 -35.19 16.42
C HIS A 60 3.18 -34.97 15.71
N ALA A 61 4.26 -35.63 16.15
CA ALA A 61 5.57 -35.59 15.51
C ALA A 61 5.53 -36.15 14.07
N ARG A 62 4.74 -37.20 13.80
CA ARG A 62 4.52 -37.69 12.42
C ARG A 62 3.84 -36.65 11.55
N PHE A 63 2.76 -36.05 12.07
CA PHE A 63 2.01 -35.00 11.36
C PHE A 63 2.90 -33.79 11.09
N PHE A 64 3.62 -33.35 12.11
CA PHE A 64 4.63 -32.30 12.05
C PHE A 64 5.64 -32.57 10.94
N LEU A 65 6.32 -33.73 10.98
CA LEU A 65 7.33 -34.11 10.00
C LEU A 65 6.78 -34.09 8.58
N LEU A 66 5.60 -34.68 8.34
CA LEU A 66 5.01 -34.72 7.00
C LEU A 66 4.64 -33.32 6.49
N LEU A 67 4.01 -32.50 7.33
CA LEU A 67 3.57 -31.17 6.93
C LEU A 67 4.76 -30.23 6.70
N THR A 68 5.71 -30.19 7.64
CA THR A 68 6.83 -29.24 7.57
C THR A 68 7.88 -29.67 6.54
N LEU A 69 8.26 -30.95 6.50
CA LEU A 69 9.32 -31.40 5.59
C LEU A 69 8.85 -31.59 4.15
N VAL A 70 7.58 -31.92 3.90
CA VAL A 70 7.08 -32.11 2.54
C VAL A 70 6.48 -30.82 2.02
N PHE A 71 5.36 -30.38 2.61
CA PHE A 71 4.67 -29.19 2.15
C PHE A 71 5.50 -27.92 2.39
N GLY A 72 6.12 -27.77 3.56
CA GLY A 72 7.00 -26.65 3.87
C GLY A 72 8.19 -26.53 2.90
N SER A 73 8.91 -27.63 2.64
CA SER A 73 10.03 -27.62 1.68
C SER A 73 9.59 -27.28 0.25
N ILE A 74 8.51 -27.88 -0.25
CA ILE A 74 8.01 -27.63 -1.61
C ILE A 74 7.59 -26.16 -1.77
N THR A 75 6.86 -25.63 -0.80
CA THR A 75 6.42 -24.23 -0.83
C THR A 75 7.58 -23.25 -0.67
N GLY A 76 8.62 -23.61 0.11
CA GLY A 76 9.84 -22.81 0.26
C GLY A 76 10.63 -22.70 -1.05
N VAL A 77 10.80 -23.82 -1.76
CA VAL A 77 11.37 -23.81 -3.12
C VAL A 77 10.48 -23.01 -4.07
N GLY A 78 9.17 -23.14 -3.95
CA GLY A 78 8.19 -22.38 -4.74
C GLY A 78 8.36 -20.87 -4.61
N ILE A 79 8.62 -20.35 -3.39
CA ILE A 79 8.90 -18.93 -3.17
C ILE A 79 10.09 -18.48 -4.02
N TRP A 80 11.21 -19.21 -3.99
CA TRP A 80 12.41 -18.85 -4.75
C TRP A 80 12.15 -18.71 -6.25
N PHE A 81 11.39 -19.63 -6.84
CA PHE A 81 11.00 -19.54 -8.25
C PHE A 81 10.10 -18.34 -8.53
N ILE A 82 9.07 -18.11 -7.71
CA ILE A 82 8.10 -17.04 -7.94
C ILE A 82 8.77 -15.66 -7.77
N ILE A 83 9.55 -15.43 -6.71
CA ILE A 83 10.19 -14.12 -6.51
C ILE A 83 11.25 -13.84 -7.58
N ALA A 84 11.96 -14.86 -8.07
CA ALA A 84 12.95 -14.69 -9.13
C ALA A 84 12.31 -14.31 -10.48
N LEU A 85 11.06 -14.74 -10.73
CA LEU A 85 10.32 -14.40 -11.95
C LEU A 85 9.58 -13.07 -11.82
N VAL A 86 8.98 -12.80 -10.66
CA VAL A 86 8.12 -11.63 -10.45
C VAL A 86 8.95 -10.39 -10.07
N ASN A 87 9.95 -10.53 -9.18
CA ASN A 87 10.75 -9.42 -8.65
C ASN A 87 12.27 -9.66 -8.81
N PRO A 88 12.78 -9.93 -10.03
CA PRO A 88 14.16 -10.36 -10.27
C PRO A 88 15.21 -9.36 -9.78
N ALA A 89 15.00 -8.06 -9.96
CA ALA A 89 15.98 -7.05 -9.56
C ALA A 89 16.15 -6.99 -8.02
N ALA A 90 15.04 -7.00 -7.29
CA ALA A 90 15.06 -7.05 -5.82
C ALA A 90 15.68 -8.35 -5.32
N THR A 91 15.30 -9.51 -5.88
CA THR A 91 15.90 -10.80 -5.53
C THR A 91 17.39 -10.82 -5.81
N SER A 92 17.82 -10.34 -6.98
CA SER A 92 19.24 -10.25 -7.35
C SER A 92 20.02 -9.39 -6.36
N LEU A 93 19.53 -8.20 -6.01
CA LEU A 93 20.22 -7.32 -5.04
C LEU A 93 20.35 -8.00 -3.68
N LEU A 94 19.28 -8.62 -3.17
CA LEU A 94 19.33 -9.35 -1.90
C LEU A 94 20.36 -10.49 -1.95
N ILE A 95 20.57 -11.15 -3.09
CA ILE A 95 21.61 -12.20 -3.24
C ILE A 95 22.99 -11.59 -3.12
N HIS A 96 23.25 -10.48 -3.80
CA HIS A 96 24.56 -9.84 -3.73
C HIS A 96 24.91 -9.36 -2.32
N ILE A 97 23.91 -8.96 -1.53
CA ILE A 97 24.13 -8.52 -0.13
C ILE A 97 24.21 -9.72 0.82
N PHE A 98 23.27 -10.67 0.73
CA PHE A 98 23.01 -11.67 1.77
C PHE A 98 23.25 -13.13 1.37
N VAL A 99 23.98 -13.40 0.28
CA VAL A 99 24.27 -14.79 -0.17
C VAL A 99 24.76 -15.70 0.96
N PHE A 100 25.65 -15.20 1.83
CA PHE A 100 26.14 -15.97 2.97
C PHE A 100 25.11 -16.15 4.08
N GLY A 101 24.21 -15.18 4.29
CA GLY A 101 23.07 -15.32 5.20
C GLY A 101 22.14 -16.46 4.78
N TRP A 102 21.80 -16.50 3.49
CA TRP A 102 21.01 -17.62 2.92
C TRP A 102 21.76 -18.94 2.95
N ALA A 103 23.05 -18.97 2.63
CA ALA A 103 23.83 -20.20 2.71
C ALA A 103 23.84 -20.78 4.13
N VAL A 104 23.97 -19.93 5.16
CA VAL A 104 23.89 -20.36 6.57
C VAL A 104 22.49 -20.86 6.92
N GLU A 105 21.43 -20.20 6.42
CA GLU A 105 20.05 -20.64 6.61
C GLU A 105 19.84 -22.07 6.08
N TRP A 106 20.37 -22.38 4.89
CA TRP A 106 20.27 -23.71 4.28
C TRP A 106 21.00 -24.79 5.06
N VAL A 107 22.14 -24.45 5.70
CA VAL A 107 22.84 -25.36 6.61
C VAL A 107 21.97 -25.67 7.83
N PHE A 108 21.36 -24.66 8.44
CA PHE A 108 20.44 -24.89 9.56
C PHE A 108 19.20 -25.69 9.14
N PHE A 109 18.68 -25.45 7.94
CA PHE A 109 17.57 -26.22 7.39
C PHE A 109 17.92 -27.70 7.19
N LEU A 110 19.14 -28.02 6.72
CA LEU A 110 19.61 -29.40 6.63
C LEU A 110 19.70 -30.06 8.01
N VAL A 111 20.27 -29.36 9.00
CA VAL A 111 20.35 -29.86 10.38
C VAL A 111 18.97 -30.09 10.96
N GLU A 112 18.03 -29.18 10.70
CA GLU A 112 16.62 -29.29 11.09
C GLU A 112 15.99 -30.58 10.52
N ILE A 113 16.11 -30.81 9.22
CA ILE A 113 15.57 -32.02 8.55
C ILE A 113 16.11 -33.29 9.21
N VAL A 114 17.43 -33.37 9.39
CA VAL A 114 18.08 -34.54 9.98
C VAL A 114 17.61 -34.74 11.43
N ALA A 115 17.55 -33.68 12.23
CA ALA A 115 17.09 -33.75 13.61
C ALA A 115 15.61 -34.19 13.70
N ALA A 116 14.73 -33.70 12.81
CA ALA A 116 13.33 -34.11 12.75
C ALA A 116 13.17 -35.61 12.48
N PHE A 117 13.94 -36.13 11.51
CA PHE A 117 13.93 -37.55 11.19
C PHE A 117 14.43 -38.41 12.35
N VAL A 118 15.55 -38.02 12.97
CA VAL A 118 16.10 -38.74 14.13
C VAL A 118 15.08 -38.72 15.27
N TYR A 119 14.50 -37.56 15.59
CA TYR A 119 13.47 -37.42 16.61
C TYR A 119 12.28 -38.34 16.34
N PHE A 120 11.71 -38.30 15.13
CA PHE A 120 10.53 -39.14 14.84
C PHE A 120 10.83 -40.65 14.88
N TYR A 121 11.90 -41.10 14.21
CA TYR A 121 12.19 -42.53 14.07
C TYR A 121 12.77 -43.18 15.33
N MET A 122 13.42 -42.38 16.19
CA MET A 122 13.99 -42.83 17.45
C MET A 122 13.04 -42.63 18.65
N PHE A 123 11.83 -42.14 18.41
CA PHE A 123 10.81 -41.95 19.44
C PHE A 123 10.45 -43.28 20.14
N GLY A 124 10.83 -43.37 21.42
CA GLY A 124 10.68 -44.56 22.26
C GLY A 124 11.77 -45.64 22.06
N LYS A 125 12.75 -45.40 21.19
CA LYS A 125 13.90 -46.30 20.96
C LYS A 125 15.22 -45.74 21.53
N MET A 126 15.31 -44.43 21.65
CA MET A 126 16.45 -43.72 22.23
C MET A 126 16.17 -43.38 23.69
N ASN A 127 17.23 -43.27 24.50
CA ASN A 127 17.14 -42.73 25.86
C ASN A 127 16.42 -41.37 25.84
N PRO A 128 15.36 -41.15 26.65
CA PRO A 128 14.59 -39.91 26.67
C PRO A 128 15.42 -38.64 26.81
N ALA A 129 16.48 -38.66 27.62
CA ALA A 129 17.34 -37.48 27.79
C ALA A 129 18.07 -37.09 26.50
N THR A 130 18.53 -38.08 25.73
CA THR A 130 19.18 -37.84 24.43
C THR A 130 18.15 -37.46 23.37
N HIS A 131 16.98 -38.09 23.39
CA HIS A 131 15.89 -37.79 22.49
C HIS A 131 15.40 -36.33 22.61
N LEU A 132 15.25 -35.84 23.84
CA LEU A 132 14.95 -34.43 24.11
C LEU A 132 16.04 -33.47 23.62
N LYS A 133 17.33 -33.86 23.69
CA LYS A 133 18.44 -33.07 23.12
C LYS A 133 18.33 -32.96 21.61
N VAL A 134 17.95 -34.05 20.91
CA VAL A 134 17.67 -34.00 19.46
C VAL A 134 16.54 -33.01 19.15
N GLY A 135 15.47 -33.02 19.96
CA GLY A 135 14.41 -32.02 19.85
C GLY A 135 14.93 -30.58 20.01
N TRP A 136 15.84 -30.33 20.95
CA TRP A 136 16.48 -29.01 21.10
C TRP A 136 17.36 -28.63 19.92
N VAL A 137 18.12 -29.57 19.35
CA VAL A 137 18.88 -29.33 18.12
C VAL A 137 17.95 -28.90 17.00
N TYR A 138 16.83 -29.62 16.82
CA TYR A 138 15.80 -29.23 15.86
C TYR A 138 15.31 -27.79 16.10
N PHE A 139 14.87 -27.49 17.33
CA PHE A 139 14.26 -26.19 17.64
C PHE A 139 15.25 -25.03 17.43
N ILE A 140 16.49 -25.18 17.90
CA ILE A 140 17.52 -24.15 17.73
C ILE A 140 17.82 -23.95 16.24
N SER A 141 17.97 -25.02 15.47
CA SER A 141 18.20 -24.93 14.03
C SER A 141 17.04 -24.23 13.30
N ALA A 142 15.80 -24.63 13.56
CA ALA A 142 14.63 -24.01 12.95
C ALA A 142 14.51 -22.52 13.33
N TRP A 143 14.76 -22.18 14.61
CA TRP A 143 14.75 -20.80 15.06
C TRP A 143 15.89 -19.98 14.44
N MET A 144 17.07 -20.57 14.22
CA MET A 144 18.16 -19.92 13.49
C MET A 144 17.80 -19.63 12.03
N SER A 145 17.04 -20.51 11.36
CA SER A 145 16.49 -20.20 10.03
C SER A 145 15.55 -18.99 10.09
N LEU A 146 14.62 -18.94 11.05
CA LEU A 146 13.78 -17.75 11.28
C LEU A 146 14.61 -16.49 11.54
N PHE A 147 15.65 -16.58 12.37
CA PHE A 147 16.55 -15.46 12.68
C PHE A 147 17.22 -14.89 11.43
N LEU A 148 17.70 -15.77 10.54
CA LEU A 148 18.40 -15.37 9.33
C LEU A 148 17.47 -14.75 8.29
N ILE A 149 16.36 -15.43 7.96
CA ILE A 149 15.41 -14.91 6.98
C ILE A 149 14.75 -13.61 7.46
N ASN A 150 14.52 -13.48 8.77
CA ASN A 150 13.99 -12.26 9.39
C ASN A 150 14.86 -11.03 9.09
N GLY A 151 16.19 -11.18 9.18
CA GLY A 151 17.11 -10.07 8.85
C GLY A 151 17.01 -9.65 7.40
N ILE A 152 16.95 -10.61 6.49
CA ILE A 152 16.90 -10.37 5.04
C ILE A 152 15.56 -9.73 4.63
N ILE A 153 14.43 -10.21 5.15
CA ILE A 153 13.12 -9.64 4.81
C ILE A 153 12.86 -8.31 5.53
N GLY A 154 13.37 -8.14 6.76
CA GLY A 154 13.28 -6.88 7.50
C GLY A 154 14.05 -5.76 6.80
N PHE A 155 15.18 -6.09 6.17
CA PHE A 155 15.96 -5.16 5.37
C PHE A 155 15.15 -4.54 4.23
N MET A 156 14.26 -5.30 3.57
CA MET A 156 13.46 -4.78 2.46
C MET A 156 12.55 -3.61 2.87
N LEU A 157 12.09 -3.59 4.13
CA LEU A 157 11.19 -2.55 4.65
C LEU A 157 11.96 -1.44 5.37
N THR A 158 13.00 -1.80 6.12
CA THR A 158 13.83 -0.86 6.90
C THR A 158 15.32 -1.07 6.62
N PRO A 159 15.88 -0.66 5.48
CA PRO A 159 17.31 -0.85 5.22
C PRO A 159 18.23 -0.15 6.25
N GLY A 160 17.74 0.92 6.89
CA GLY A 160 18.46 1.66 7.92
C GLY A 160 19.76 2.28 7.40
N SER A 161 20.80 2.28 8.23
CA SER A 161 22.10 2.89 7.88
C SER A 161 22.85 2.15 6.77
N TRP A 162 22.36 1.01 6.29
CA TRP A 162 22.93 0.34 5.11
C TRP A 162 22.90 1.25 3.88
N LEU A 163 21.90 2.13 3.76
CA LEU A 163 21.79 3.08 2.64
C LEU A 163 23.02 4.00 2.53
N GLU A 164 23.71 4.27 3.63
CA GLU A 164 24.86 5.17 3.67
C GLU A 164 26.20 4.44 3.49
N ASN A 165 26.32 3.22 4.02
CA ASN A 165 27.62 2.54 4.18
C ASN A 165 27.72 1.18 3.47
N GLY A 166 26.61 0.64 2.95
CA GLY A 166 26.58 -0.68 2.30
C GLY A 166 26.99 -1.85 3.19
N ASN A 167 27.09 -1.67 4.51
CA ASN A 167 27.66 -2.66 5.42
C ASN A 167 26.67 -3.79 5.69
N PHE A 168 27.10 -5.03 5.43
CA PHE A 168 26.31 -6.25 5.65
C PHE A 168 25.55 -6.28 6.98
N TRP A 169 26.23 -5.99 8.10
CA TRP A 169 25.65 -6.11 9.44
C TRP A 169 24.62 -5.02 9.73
N ASN A 170 24.81 -3.82 9.19
CA ASN A 170 23.84 -2.74 9.31
C ASN A 170 22.55 -3.05 8.55
N GLY A 171 22.66 -3.69 7.38
CA GLY A 171 21.49 -4.16 6.64
C GLY A 171 20.82 -5.36 7.32
N PHE A 172 21.60 -6.33 7.81
CA PHE A 172 21.08 -7.52 8.47
C PHE A 172 20.40 -7.20 9.80
N PHE A 173 21.04 -6.43 10.67
CA PHE A 173 20.49 -5.93 11.93
C PHE A 173 19.82 -4.56 11.74
N ASN A 174 18.92 -4.52 10.76
CA ASN A 174 18.10 -3.35 10.48
C ASN A 174 17.23 -2.92 11.67
N PRO A 175 16.70 -1.67 11.67
CA PRO A 175 15.86 -1.17 12.76
C PRO A 175 14.73 -2.14 13.17
N SER A 176 14.03 -2.74 12.21
CA SER A 176 12.90 -3.63 12.49
C SER A 176 13.30 -5.07 12.86
N PHE A 177 14.60 -5.41 12.87
CA PHE A 177 15.11 -6.77 13.09
C PHE A 177 14.59 -7.40 14.39
N TRP A 178 14.87 -6.76 15.52
CA TRP A 178 14.54 -7.26 16.86
C TRP A 178 13.03 -7.32 17.13
N PRO A 179 12.24 -6.26 16.85
CA PRO A 179 10.80 -6.35 17.03
C PRO A 179 10.17 -7.41 16.12
N SER A 180 10.59 -7.50 14.85
CA SER A 180 10.10 -8.54 13.92
C SER A 180 10.47 -9.94 14.39
N LEU A 181 11.70 -10.17 14.85
CA LEU A 181 12.16 -11.46 15.33
C LEU A 181 11.35 -11.93 16.54
N GLY A 182 11.16 -11.04 17.52
CA GLY A 182 10.35 -11.33 18.70
C GLY A 182 8.91 -11.66 18.33
N LEU A 183 8.28 -10.80 17.51
CA LEU A 183 6.92 -10.98 17.04
C LEU A 183 6.74 -12.32 16.33
N ARG A 184 7.57 -12.62 15.33
CA ARG A 184 7.53 -13.87 14.55
C ARG A 184 7.80 -15.10 15.42
N THR A 185 8.71 -15.00 16.39
CA THR A 185 8.97 -16.08 17.35
C THR A 185 7.73 -16.41 18.15
N PHE A 186 7.06 -15.42 18.74
CA PHE A 186 5.85 -15.67 19.54
C PHE A 186 4.65 -16.09 18.70
N ILE A 187 4.53 -15.59 17.48
CA ILE A 187 3.57 -16.09 16.50
C ILE A 187 3.83 -17.57 16.17
N ALA A 188 5.08 -17.97 15.94
CA ALA A 188 5.44 -19.36 15.69
C ALA A 188 5.07 -20.26 16.87
N LEU A 189 5.37 -19.82 18.10
CA LEU A 189 4.98 -20.52 19.31
C LEU A 189 3.45 -20.61 19.47
N MET A 190 2.72 -19.55 19.13
CA MET A 190 1.26 -19.54 19.13
C MET A 190 0.72 -20.58 18.16
N LEU A 191 1.18 -20.57 16.91
CA LEU A 191 0.76 -21.52 15.88
C LEU A 191 1.08 -22.97 16.26
N ALA A 192 2.20 -23.24 16.93
CA ALA A 192 2.48 -24.56 17.48
C ALA A 192 1.38 -25.04 18.44
N GLY A 193 0.85 -24.14 19.27
CA GLY A 193 -0.32 -24.39 20.09
C GLY A 193 -1.58 -24.64 19.25
N VAL A 194 -1.83 -23.86 18.20
CA VAL A 194 -3.00 -24.04 17.31
C VAL A 194 -2.94 -25.39 16.56
N TYR A 195 -1.79 -25.81 16.06
CA TYR A 195 -1.61 -27.14 15.46
C TYR A 195 -1.69 -28.27 16.50
N GLY A 196 -1.19 -28.03 17.72
CA GLY A 196 -1.40 -28.93 18.86
C GLY A 196 -2.89 -29.12 19.15
N TYR A 197 -3.66 -28.03 19.10
CA TYR A 197 -5.11 -28.00 19.27
C TYR A 197 -5.82 -28.82 18.17
N LEU A 198 -5.40 -28.64 16.90
CA LEU A 198 -5.87 -29.42 15.77
C LEU A 198 -5.64 -30.91 15.96
N THR A 199 -4.42 -31.33 16.22
CA THR A 199 -4.11 -32.76 16.41
C THR A 199 -4.78 -33.35 17.65
N ALA A 200 -4.98 -32.58 18.71
CA ALA A 200 -5.73 -33.01 19.89
C ALA A 200 -7.19 -33.34 19.55
N SER A 201 -7.83 -32.59 18.65
CA SER A 201 -9.23 -32.84 18.22
C SER A 201 -9.43 -34.22 17.55
N PHE A 202 -8.37 -34.81 16.99
CA PHE A 202 -8.39 -36.16 16.41
C PHE A 202 -8.02 -37.26 17.42
N CYS A 203 -7.69 -36.90 18.67
CA CYS A 203 -7.40 -37.89 19.70
C CYS A 203 -8.69 -38.56 20.20
N GLN A 204 -8.72 -39.89 20.14
CA GLN A 204 -9.87 -40.70 20.55
C GLN A 204 -9.96 -40.85 22.07
N GLN A 205 -8.82 -40.90 22.77
CA GLN A 205 -8.78 -41.02 24.23
C GLN A 205 -9.21 -39.69 24.86
N ARG A 206 -10.39 -39.68 25.50
CA ARG A 206 -11.01 -38.45 26.02
C ARG A 206 -10.09 -37.70 26.99
N GLU A 207 -9.44 -38.40 27.92
CA GLU A 207 -8.59 -37.78 28.93
C GLU A 207 -7.36 -37.11 28.31
N VAL A 208 -6.67 -37.82 27.41
CA VAL A 208 -5.52 -37.29 26.67
C VAL A 208 -5.95 -36.11 25.80
N ARG A 209 -7.08 -36.22 25.09
CA ARG A 209 -7.63 -35.13 24.29
C ARG A 209 -7.83 -33.87 25.12
N LEU A 210 -8.56 -33.96 26.24
CA LEU A 210 -8.84 -32.78 27.07
C LEU A 210 -7.57 -32.19 27.68
N THR A 211 -6.64 -33.05 28.11
CA THR A 211 -5.36 -32.64 28.69
C THR A 211 -4.48 -31.93 27.69
N MET A 212 -4.31 -32.51 26.50
CA MET A 212 -3.49 -31.92 25.45
C MET A 212 -4.15 -30.68 24.84
N THR A 213 -5.48 -30.66 24.73
CA THR A 213 -6.23 -29.46 24.34
C THR A 213 -5.93 -28.27 25.26
N ARG A 214 -5.98 -28.49 26.60
CA ARG A 214 -5.65 -27.44 27.58
C ARG A 214 -4.18 -27.05 27.54
N PHE A 215 -3.29 -28.02 27.36
CA PHE A 215 -1.87 -27.76 27.22
C PHE A 215 -1.60 -26.85 26.01
N SER A 216 -2.14 -27.19 24.83
CA SER A 216 -2.04 -26.40 23.61
C SER A 216 -2.69 -25.02 23.73
N GLY A 217 -3.87 -24.94 24.37
CA GLY A 217 -4.56 -23.67 24.57
C GLY A 217 -3.79 -22.70 25.47
N LYS A 218 -3.24 -23.19 26.60
CA LYS A 218 -2.38 -22.37 27.47
C LYS A 218 -1.09 -21.95 26.77
N TRP A 219 -0.52 -22.83 25.96
CA TRP A 219 0.65 -22.54 25.14
C TRP A 219 0.38 -21.42 24.13
N ALA A 220 -0.71 -21.53 23.36
CA ALA A 220 -1.11 -20.52 22.39
C ALA A 220 -1.42 -19.18 23.06
N LEU A 221 -2.15 -19.18 24.18
CA LEU A 221 -2.46 -17.95 24.92
C LEU A 221 -1.20 -17.25 25.45
N GLY A 222 -0.28 -18.00 26.06
CA GLY A 222 0.96 -17.43 26.59
C GLY A 222 1.80 -16.80 25.49
N ALA A 223 1.89 -17.46 24.33
CA ALA A 223 2.59 -16.94 23.17
C ALA A 223 1.91 -15.70 22.57
N LEU A 224 0.58 -15.71 22.44
CA LEU A 224 -0.19 -14.57 21.93
C LEU A 224 -0.02 -13.31 22.81
N VAL A 225 -0.08 -13.46 24.14
CA VAL A 225 0.15 -12.34 25.06
C VAL A 225 1.59 -11.83 24.96
N ALA A 226 2.57 -12.73 24.85
CA ALA A 226 3.97 -12.37 24.71
C ALA A 226 4.27 -11.68 23.36
N ALA A 227 3.47 -11.89 22.32
CA ALA A 227 3.62 -11.23 21.02
C ALA A 227 3.25 -9.74 21.05
N LEU A 228 2.31 -9.32 21.91
CA LEU A 228 1.79 -7.95 21.96
C LEU A 228 2.85 -6.84 22.09
N PRO A 229 3.81 -6.90 23.03
CA PRO A 229 4.85 -5.87 23.15
C PRO A 229 5.73 -5.77 21.89
N PHE A 230 5.99 -6.90 21.21
CA PHE A 230 6.77 -6.91 19.97
C PHE A 230 5.96 -6.42 18.78
N ALA A 231 4.65 -6.69 18.74
CA ALA A 231 3.76 -6.11 17.74
C ALA A 231 3.74 -4.59 17.82
N TRP A 232 3.60 -4.05 19.04
CA TRP A 232 3.69 -2.62 19.30
C TRP A 232 5.05 -2.04 18.88
N TRP A 233 6.15 -2.66 19.35
CA TRP A 233 7.50 -2.21 19.01
C TRP A 233 7.76 -2.25 17.49
N TYR A 234 7.23 -3.25 16.80
CA TYR A 234 7.36 -3.38 15.35
C TYR A 234 6.74 -2.19 14.61
N VAL A 235 5.51 -1.82 14.96
CA VAL A 235 4.80 -0.68 14.33
C VAL A 235 5.53 0.64 14.59
N VAL A 236 5.98 0.88 15.82
CA VAL A 236 6.65 2.15 16.21
C VAL A 236 7.99 2.36 15.51
N VAL A 237 8.67 1.28 15.10
CA VAL A 237 9.96 1.35 14.41
C VAL A 237 9.83 1.56 12.89
N LEU A 238 8.63 1.40 12.33
CA LEU A 238 8.42 1.60 10.90
C LEU A 238 8.70 3.07 10.49
N PRO A 239 9.18 3.33 9.26
CA PRO A 239 9.30 4.68 8.74
C PRO A 239 7.94 5.40 8.72
N GLU A 240 7.92 6.72 8.88
CA GLU A 240 6.67 7.51 8.97
C GLU A 240 5.70 7.26 7.80
N PRO A 241 6.15 7.21 6.52
CA PRO A 241 5.24 6.90 5.41
C PRO A 241 4.61 5.51 5.52
N ALA A 242 5.39 4.51 5.98
CA ALA A 242 4.91 3.16 6.21
C ALA A 242 3.93 3.09 7.40
N GLN A 243 4.16 3.88 8.45
CA GLN A 243 3.22 4.00 9.57
C GLN A 243 1.87 4.58 9.11
N LYS A 244 1.88 5.67 8.34
CA LYS A 244 0.63 6.30 7.83
C LYS A 244 -0.20 5.31 7.00
N LEU A 245 0.45 4.56 6.11
CA LEU A 245 -0.18 3.50 5.34
C LEU A 245 -0.82 2.41 6.22
N VAL A 246 -0.15 1.98 7.29
CA VAL A 246 -0.67 1.00 8.25
C VAL A 246 -1.84 1.57 9.07
N PHE A 247 -1.83 2.87 9.37
CA PHE A 247 -2.85 3.52 10.19
C PHE A 247 -4.09 3.99 9.44
N GLY A 248 -4.13 3.89 8.11
CA GLY A 248 -5.40 4.00 7.38
C GLY A 248 -5.37 4.74 6.04
N THR A 249 -4.24 5.29 5.60
CA THR A 249 -4.14 6.01 4.31
C THR A 249 -4.38 5.10 3.08
N SER A 250 -4.52 3.78 3.27
CA SER A 250 -4.95 2.88 2.20
C SER A 250 -6.14 2.04 2.66
N PRO A 251 -7.32 2.14 2.00
CA PRO A 251 -8.48 1.32 2.33
C PRO A 251 -8.20 -0.18 2.29
N THR A 252 -7.30 -0.61 1.40
CA THR A 252 -6.91 -2.02 1.27
C THR A 252 -6.06 -2.51 2.46
N ILE A 253 -5.14 -1.69 2.96
CA ILE A 253 -4.31 -2.01 4.13
C ILE A 253 -5.17 -1.99 5.39
N ALA A 254 -6.05 -0.99 5.52
CA ALA A 254 -7.00 -0.88 6.62
C ALA A 254 -7.92 -2.12 6.68
N ALA A 255 -8.46 -2.56 5.54
CA ALA A 255 -9.26 -3.78 5.46
C ALA A 255 -8.45 -5.03 5.88
N ALA A 256 -7.21 -5.17 5.39
CA ALA A 256 -6.35 -6.28 5.80
C ALA A 256 -6.07 -6.28 7.32
N ALA A 257 -5.85 -5.11 7.92
CA ALA A 257 -5.67 -4.94 9.36
C ALA A 257 -6.92 -5.32 10.16
N GLN A 258 -8.11 -4.92 9.69
CA GLN A 258 -9.39 -5.30 10.28
C GLN A 258 -9.59 -6.83 10.26
N TRP A 259 -9.37 -7.48 9.11
CA TRP A 259 -9.43 -8.94 9.01
C TRP A 259 -8.43 -9.63 9.92
N GLY A 260 -7.22 -9.09 10.03
CA GLY A 260 -6.18 -9.61 10.92
C GLY A 260 -6.60 -9.52 12.39
N ALA A 261 -7.18 -8.39 12.79
CA ALA A 261 -7.70 -8.19 14.14
C ALA A 261 -8.88 -9.13 14.44
N VAL A 262 -9.83 -9.27 13.52
CA VAL A 262 -10.94 -10.22 13.64
C VAL A 262 -10.43 -11.65 13.78
N GLY A 263 -9.46 -12.05 12.95
CA GLY A 263 -8.80 -13.35 13.03
C GLY A 263 -8.14 -13.58 14.40
N ALA A 264 -7.38 -12.61 14.89
CA ALA A 264 -6.68 -12.70 16.16
C ALA A 264 -7.64 -12.77 17.36
N VAL A 265 -8.68 -11.92 17.37
CA VAL A 265 -9.72 -11.92 18.43
C VAL A 265 -10.52 -13.21 18.41
N ALA A 266 -10.94 -13.69 17.23
CA ALA A 266 -11.63 -14.97 17.12
C ALA A 266 -10.75 -16.13 17.61
N LEU A 267 -9.46 -16.15 17.25
CA LEU A 267 -8.50 -17.13 17.73
C LEU A 267 -8.32 -17.07 19.25
N LEU A 268 -8.23 -15.87 19.83
CA LEU A 268 -8.16 -15.66 21.28
C LEU A 268 -9.40 -16.23 21.98
N VAL A 269 -10.60 -15.92 21.48
CA VAL A 269 -11.87 -16.42 22.04
C VAL A 269 -11.92 -17.94 21.97
N ILE A 270 -11.58 -18.55 20.82
CA ILE A 270 -11.54 -20.01 20.68
C ILE A 270 -10.52 -20.63 21.64
N THR A 271 -9.34 -20.02 21.77
CA THR A 271 -8.28 -20.49 22.67
C THR A 271 -8.71 -20.42 24.13
N LEU A 272 -9.33 -19.32 24.57
CA LEU A 272 -9.84 -19.17 25.94
C LEU A 272 -10.98 -20.14 26.22
N VAL A 273 -12.00 -20.16 25.37
CA VAL A 273 -13.23 -20.92 25.61
C VAL A 273 -13.00 -22.41 25.35
N ALA A 274 -12.58 -22.78 24.15
CA ALA A 274 -12.50 -24.18 23.73
C ALA A 274 -11.10 -24.78 23.94
N GLY A 275 -10.06 -23.97 24.19
CA GLY A 275 -8.73 -24.42 24.61
C GLY A 275 -8.62 -24.61 26.11
N ILE A 276 -9.08 -23.65 26.91
CA ILE A 276 -8.76 -23.61 28.34
C ILE A 276 -9.97 -23.91 29.22
N VAL A 277 -11.04 -23.12 29.10
CA VAL A 277 -12.20 -23.17 30.00
C VAL A 277 -13.03 -24.43 29.77
N ARG A 278 -13.39 -24.73 28.52
CA ARG A 278 -14.21 -25.87 28.09
C ARG A 278 -13.52 -26.66 26.98
N PRO A 279 -12.43 -27.41 27.28
CA PRO A 279 -11.71 -28.22 26.28
C PRO A 279 -12.55 -29.31 25.63
N ALA A 280 -13.71 -29.65 26.20
CA ALA A 280 -14.65 -30.58 25.57
C ALA A 280 -15.25 -30.03 24.27
N LEU A 281 -15.21 -28.70 24.07
CA LEU A 281 -15.66 -28.03 22.84
C LEU A 281 -14.62 -28.09 21.72
N ASN A 282 -13.43 -28.66 21.94
CA ASN A 282 -12.44 -28.89 20.88
C ASN A 282 -12.90 -30.00 19.91
N LEU A 283 -13.92 -29.68 19.12
CA LEU A 283 -14.39 -30.47 17.99
C LEU A 283 -13.50 -30.19 16.79
N ARG A 284 -13.49 -31.11 15.81
CA ARG A 284 -12.69 -30.95 14.58
C ARG A 284 -13.02 -29.64 13.84
N SER A 285 -14.29 -29.25 13.81
CA SER A 285 -14.73 -27.97 13.22
C SER A 285 -14.20 -26.75 13.97
N VAL A 286 -14.21 -26.79 15.31
CA VAL A 286 -13.68 -25.71 16.15
C VAL A 286 -12.16 -25.58 15.98
N ALA A 287 -11.46 -26.71 15.91
CA ALA A 287 -10.04 -26.73 15.61
C ALA A 287 -9.73 -26.22 14.19
N ALA A 288 -10.51 -26.62 13.18
CA ALA A 288 -10.38 -26.10 11.82
C ALA A 288 -10.65 -24.60 11.76
N LEU A 289 -11.63 -24.09 12.50
CA LEU A 289 -11.89 -22.67 12.63
C LEU A 289 -10.69 -21.94 13.27
N ALA A 290 -10.09 -22.50 14.32
CA ALA A 290 -8.88 -21.93 14.91
C ALA A 290 -7.71 -21.85 13.91
N MET A 291 -7.56 -22.88 13.05
CA MET A 291 -6.58 -22.87 11.96
C MET A 291 -6.85 -21.74 10.95
N VAL A 292 -8.10 -21.56 10.54
CA VAL A 292 -8.51 -20.48 9.63
C VAL A 292 -8.26 -19.12 10.26
N CYS A 293 -8.62 -18.92 11.53
CA CYS A 293 -8.33 -17.67 12.25
C CYS A 293 -6.83 -17.39 12.35
N GLY A 294 -6.01 -18.41 12.62
CA GLY A 294 -4.54 -18.29 12.60
C GLY A 294 -3.99 -17.93 11.22
N LEU A 295 -4.54 -18.53 10.16
CA LEU A 295 -4.15 -18.25 8.77
C LEU A 295 -4.53 -16.83 8.37
N ILE A 296 -5.73 -16.35 8.70
CA ILE A 296 -6.16 -14.97 8.45
C ILE A 296 -5.25 -14.00 9.19
N THR A 297 -4.96 -14.26 10.48
CA THR A 297 -4.08 -13.38 11.28
C THR A 297 -2.70 -13.23 10.63
N ILE A 298 -2.09 -14.34 10.19
CA ILE A 298 -0.78 -14.33 9.54
C ILE A 298 -0.82 -13.78 8.13
N GLY A 299 -1.85 -14.13 7.36
CA GLY A 299 -2.06 -13.62 6.00
C GLY A 299 -2.18 -12.11 6.00
N SER A 300 -2.98 -11.55 6.90
CA SER A 300 -3.09 -10.11 7.10
C SER A 300 -1.76 -9.48 7.49
N PHE A 301 -1.01 -10.07 8.43
CA PHE A 301 0.30 -9.55 8.82
C PHE A 301 1.30 -9.50 7.65
N GLU A 302 1.43 -10.59 6.89
CA GLU A 302 2.35 -10.62 5.74
C GLU A 302 1.91 -9.68 4.61
N TRP A 303 0.59 -9.56 4.39
CA TRP A 303 0.05 -8.61 3.42
C TRP A 303 0.31 -7.16 3.82
N ILE A 304 0.07 -6.80 5.08
CA ILE A 304 0.32 -5.45 5.59
C ILE A 304 1.81 -5.12 5.49
N ARG A 305 2.70 -6.06 5.88
CA ARG A 305 4.16 -5.88 5.74
C ARG A 305 4.56 -5.62 4.29
N GLU A 306 3.98 -6.37 3.35
CA GLU A 306 4.20 -6.22 1.92
C GLU A 306 3.68 -4.89 1.38
N ALA A 307 2.52 -4.44 1.85
CA ALA A 307 1.93 -3.18 1.43
C ALA A 307 2.64 -1.97 2.04
N ALA A 308 3.12 -2.08 3.29
CA ALA A 308 3.78 -1.00 4.02
C ALA A 308 5.14 -0.59 3.44
N ARG A 309 5.76 -1.42 2.59
CA ARG A 309 6.99 -1.05 1.88
C ARG A 309 6.75 -0.25 0.60
N ARG A 310 5.51 -0.19 0.09
CA ARG A 310 5.20 0.55 -1.14
C ARG A 310 5.53 2.04 -0.96
N PRO A 311 6.05 2.71 -2.00
CA PRO A 311 6.16 2.30 -3.41
C PRO A 311 7.34 1.37 -3.73
N TYR A 312 8.12 0.95 -2.73
CA TYR A 312 9.35 0.20 -2.92
C TYR A 312 9.17 -1.32 -2.80
N ALA A 313 9.97 -2.06 -3.56
CA ALA A 313 10.28 -3.45 -3.27
C ALA A 313 11.38 -3.56 -2.20
N ILE A 314 12.39 -2.69 -2.28
CA ILE A 314 13.42 -2.48 -1.25
C ILE A 314 13.44 -0.98 -0.97
N ASN A 315 13.02 -0.59 0.22
CA ASN A 315 12.79 0.80 0.61
C ASN A 315 13.98 1.70 0.24
N GLU A 316 13.72 2.86 -0.37
CA GLU A 316 14.74 3.81 -0.85
C GLU A 316 15.73 3.31 -1.93
N VAL A 317 15.64 2.06 -2.40
CA VAL A 317 16.61 1.48 -3.35
C VAL A 317 15.97 1.05 -4.66
N ILE A 318 14.91 0.25 -4.60
CA ILE A 318 14.25 -0.34 -5.77
C ILE A 318 12.73 -0.18 -5.63
N TYR A 319 12.10 0.45 -6.63
CA TYR A 319 10.65 0.60 -6.73
C TYR A 319 9.94 -0.74 -7.00
N SER A 320 8.63 -0.79 -6.76
CA SER A 320 7.82 -2.01 -6.96
C SER A 320 7.84 -2.50 -8.41
N ASN A 321 8.08 -1.62 -9.38
CA ASN A 321 8.25 -1.94 -10.79
C ASN A 321 9.68 -2.34 -11.17
N MET A 322 10.54 -2.68 -10.19
CA MET A 322 11.93 -3.10 -10.36
C MET A 322 12.90 -2.03 -10.89
N ILE A 323 12.45 -0.78 -11.04
CA ILE A 323 13.32 0.36 -11.38
C ILE A 323 14.09 0.78 -10.14
N LYS A 324 15.40 0.96 -10.27
CA LYS A 324 16.22 1.48 -9.18
C LYS A 324 15.99 2.97 -9.00
N LYS A 325 15.91 3.43 -7.74
CA LYS A 325 15.71 4.86 -7.42
C LYS A 325 16.79 5.74 -8.07
N GLU A 326 18.05 5.31 -8.05
CA GLU A 326 19.19 6.02 -8.65
C GLU A 326 19.12 6.16 -10.19
N GLU A 327 18.34 5.32 -10.87
CA GLU A 327 18.23 5.36 -12.34
C GLU A 327 17.06 6.24 -12.83
N LEU A 328 16.17 6.68 -11.92
CA LEU A 328 14.92 7.35 -12.27
C LEU A 328 15.13 8.65 -13.07
N GLU A 329 15.99 9.55 -12.59
CA GLU A 329 16.27 10.83 -13.26
C GLU A 329 16.78 10.61 -14.68
N ARG A 330 17.78 9.73 -14.83
CA ARG A 330 18.36 9.38 -16.14
C ARG A 330 17.31 8.79 -17.08
N ILE A 331 16.43 7.93 -16.60
CA ILE A 331 15.36 7.32 -17.41
C ILE A 331 14.33 8.37 -17.82
N THR A 332 13.99 9.29 -16.92
CA THR A 332 13.05 10.39 -17.18
C THR A 332 13.59 11.33 -18.28
N GLU A 333 14.89 11.64 -18.25
CA GLU A 333 15.53 12.48 -19.27
C GLU A 333 15.68 11.78 -20.64
N GLN A 334 16.04 10.49 -20.66
CA GLN A 334 16.36 9.75 -21.90
C GLN A 334 15.13 9.05 -22.52
N GLY A 335 14.09 8.81 -21.73
CA GLY A 335 12.96 7.96 -22.07
C GLY A 335 13.15 6.50 -21.66
N TYR A 336 12.07 5.89 -21.17
CA TYR A 336 12.05 4.47 -20.78
C TYR A 336 12.33 3.56 -21.97
N LEU A 337 11.67 3.79 -23.11
CA LEU A 337 11.77 2.94 -24.29
C LEU A 337 13.20 2.92 -24.86
N GLN A 338 13.91 4.04 -24.76
CA GLN A 338 15.30 4.11 -25.22
C GLN A 338 16.27 3.37 -24.28
N THR A 339 15.98 3.38 -22.98
CA THR A 339 16.85 2.80 -21.95
C THR A 339 16.53 1.34 -21.65
N ALA A 340 15.34 0.87 -22.01
CA ALA A 340 14.90 -0.49 -21.78
C ALA A 340 15.55 -1.50 -22.72
N VAL A 341 15.83 -2.69 -22.18
CA VAL A 341 16.44 -3.80 -22.93
C VAL A 341 15.36 -4.65 -23.62
N TRP A 342 14.22 -4.86 -22.95
CA TRP A 342 13.14 -5.76 -23.37
C TRP A 342 11.91 -4.98 -23.81
N VAL A 343 12.07 -4.24 -24.90
CA VAL A 343 11.02 -3.51 -25.60
C VAL A 343 11.18 -3.73 -27.10
N GLU A 344 10.08 -3.81 -27.83
CA GLU A 344 10.02 -3.93 -29.29
C GLU A 344 10.40 -2.60 -29.93
N ASP A 345 9.77 -1.51 -29.48
CA ASP A 345 9.95 -0.17 -30.05
C ASP A 345 10.75 0.73 -29.09
N ARG A 346 11.95 1.13 -29.51
CA ARG A 346 12.81 2.04 -28.72
C ARG A 346 12.59 3.51 -28.99
N GLN A 347 11.86 3.84 -30.04
CA GLN A 347 11.56 5.21 -30.44
C GLN A 347 10.05 5.38 -30.52
N LEU A 348 9.58 6.46 -29.90
CA LEU A 348 8.19 6.84 -29.98
C LEU A 348 7.94 7.54 -31.33
N THR A 349 7.14 6.91 -32.17
CA THR A 349 6.68 7.42 -33.46
C THR A 349 5.16 7.21 -33.55
N ASP A 350 4.48 7.88 -34.48
CA ASP A 350 3.03 7.71 -34.64
C ASP A 350 2.60 6.25 -34.87
N GLN A 351 3.47 5.45 -35.53
CA GLN A 351 3.22 4.04 -35.79
C GLN A 351 3.45 3.15 -34.57
N SER A 352 4.50 3.44 -33.78
CA SER A 352 4.86 2.65 -32.60
C SER A 352 4.09 3.05 -31.34
N ARG A 353 3.39 4.20 -31.34
CA ARG A 353 2.71 4.74 -30.16
C ARG A 353 1.76 3.76 -29.45
N PRO A 354 0.91 2.96 -30.14
CA PRO A 354 0.04 1.99 -29.47
C PRO A 354 0.83 0.88 -28.75
N THR A 355 1.81 0.28 -29.44
CA THR A 355 2.68 -0.77 -28.88
C THR A 355 3.52 -0.22 -27.72
N ALA A 356 4.09 0.96 -27.90
CA ALA A 356 4.86 1.65 -26.86
C ALA A 356 4.05 1.88 -25.58
N GLY A 357 2.78 2.31 -25.69
CA GLY A 357 1.89 2.47 -24.55
C GLY A 357 1.61 1.15 -23.81
N GLU A 358 1.42 0.06 -24.54
CA GLU A 358 1.27 -1.28 -23.96
C GLU A 358 2.55 -1.73 -23.24
N GLU A 359 3.72 -1.52 -23.84
CA GLU A 359 5.00 -1.88 -23.25
C GLU A 359 5.27 -1.09 -21.97
N LEU A 360 4.96 0.21 -21.95
CA LEU A 360 5.06 1.04 -20.75
C LEU A 360 4.15 0.50 -19.62
N PHE A 361 2.93 0.05 -19.95
CA PHE A 361 2.05 -0.59 -18.98
C PHE A 361 2.66 -1.89 -18.43
N ILE A 362 3.13 -2.79 -19.31
CA ILE A 362 3.74 -4.08 -18.93
C ILE A 362 4.98 -3.87 -18.05
N GLN A 363 5.77 -2.86 -18.36
CA GLN A 363 7.06 -2.63 -17.71
C GLN A 363 6.93 -1.86 -16.40
N GLN A 364 6.00 -0.92 -16.28
CA GLN A 364 5.92 -0.03 -15.13
C GLN A 364 4.69 -0.23 -14.26
N CYS A 365 3.53 -0.55 -14.85
CA CYS A 365 2.27 -0.63 -14.12
C CYS A 365 1.91 -2.07 -13.71
N TYR A 366 2.18 -3.05 -14.58
CA TYR A 366 1.79 -4.45 -14.38
C TYR A 366 2.39 -5.09 -13.12
N ALA A 367 3.54 -4.59 -12.63
CA ALA A 367 4.12 -5.03 -11.37
C ALA A 367 3.14 -4.93 -10.18
N CYS A 368 2.17 -4.00 -10.26
CA CYS A 368 1.15 -3.78 -9.23
C CYS A 368 -0.29 -3.97 -9.72
N HIS A 369 -0.52 -3.93 -11.03
CA HIS A 369 -1.86 -3.91 -11.63
C HIS A 369 -2.09 -5.05 -12.62
N THR A 370 -3.29 -5.60 -12.63
CA THR A 370 -3.75 -6.47 -13.71
C THR A 370 -4.49 -5.68 -14.79
N ALA A 371 -4.65 -6.28 -15.97
CA ALA A 371 -5.47 -5.74 -17.07
C ALA A 371 -6.69 -6.65 -17.28
N GLY A 372 -7.83 -6.30 -16.69
CA GLY A 372 -9.04 -7.13 -16.65
C GLY A 372 -8.93 -8.35 -15.74
N GLY A 373 -7.94 -8.37 -14.84
CA GLY A 373 -7.65 -9.49 -13.94
C GLY A 373 -8.29 -9.39 -12.56
N TRP A 374 -7.99 -10.34 -11.69
CA TRP A 374 -8.63 -10.43 -10.37
C TRP A 374 -8.03 -9.49 -9.32
N ASN A 375 -6.76 -9.13 -9.46
CA ASN A 375 -6.02 -8.43 -8.41
C ASN A 375 -5.61 -7.03 -8.88
N ASN A 376 -6.26 -6.02 -8.31
CA ASN A 376 -5.97 -4.60 -8.59
C ASN A 376 -6.09 -4.27 -10.09
N ASP A 377 -7.28 -4.55 -10.65
CA ASP A 377 -7.59 -4.32 -12.06
C ASP A 377 -7.54 -2.83 -12.42
N LEU A 378 -6.52 -2.46 -13.21
CA LEU A 378 -6.37 -1.09 -13.67
C LEU A 378 -7.41 -0.74 -14.73
N LYS A 379 -7.85 -1.71 -15.55
CA LYS A 379 -8.83 -1.44 -16.60
C LYS A 379 -10.15 -0.94 -16.00
N ALA A 380 -10.66 -1.60 -14.95
CA ALA A 380 -11.83 -1.11 -14.23
C ALA A 380 -11.60 0.25 -13.56
N GLN A 381 -10.42 0.49 -12.98
CA GLN A 381 -10.10 1.73 -12.27
C GLN A 381 -9.99 2.94 -13.20
N THR A 382 -9.50 2.76 -14.43
CA THR A 382 -9.31 3.85 -15.40
C THR A 382 -10.54 4.10 -16.28
N ALA A 383 -11.59 3.30 -16.17
CA ALA A 383 -12.77 3.36 -17.03
C ALA A 383 -13.43 4.74 -17.08
N ARG A 384 -13.34 5.52 -16.00
CA ARG A 384 -13.96 6.86 -15.89
C ARG A 384 -13.05 8.01 -16.33
N MET A 385 -11.74 7.80 -16.39
CA MET A 385 -10.79 8.88 -16.66
C MET A 385 -10.78 9.27 -18.15
N SER A 386 -10.78 10.57 -18.45
CA SER A 386 -10.53 11.07 -19.80
C SER A 386 -9.04 10.94 -20.17
N TYR A 387 -8.72 11.11 -21.45
CA TYR A 387 -7.32 11.08 -21.90
C TYR A 387 -6.47 12.19 -21.25
N PRO A 388 -6.90 13.48 -21.22
CA PRO A 388 -6.16 14.53 -20.52
C PRO A 388 -6.00 14.26 -19.02
N ALA A 389 -7.07 13.79 -18.35
CA ALA A 389 -7.02 13.39 -16.95
C ALA A 389 -5.97 12.30 -16.70
N MET A 390 -5.95 11.27 -17.54
CA MET A 390 -4.99 10.17 -17.41
C MET A 390 -3.55 10.60 -17.65
N SER A 391 -3.30 11.40 -18.69
CA SER A 391 -1.96 11.94 -18.98
C SER A 391 -1.43 12.77 -17.80
N SER A 392 -2.24 13.71 -17.31
CA SER A 392 -1.89 14.54 -16.15
C SER A 392 -1.65 13.68 -14.90
N TYR A 393 -2.52 12.70 -14.64
CA TYR A 393 -2.41 11.79 -13.51
C TYR A 393 -1.13 10.95 -13.54
N ILE A 394 -0.74 10.38 -14.70
CA ILE A 394 0.50 9.59 -14.82
C ILE A 394 1.72 10.45 -14.47
N LYS A 395 1.77 11.69 -14.95
CA LYS A 395 2.89 12.62 -14.71
C LYS A 395 3.04 12.98 -13.23
N ARG A 396 1.94 13.00 -12.48
CA ARG A 396 1.90 13.34 -11.05
C ARG A 396 1.61 12.14 -10.13
N ILE A 397 1.70 10.91 -10.64
CA ILE A 397 1.13 9.73 -9.97
C ILE A 397 1.69 9.49 -8.57
N HIS A 398 2.98 9.78 -8.36
CA HIS A 398 3.64 9.60 -7.06
C HIS A 398 3.32 10.72 -6.07
N GLU A 399 3.04 11.92 -6.56
CA GLU A 399 2.56 13.04 -5.74
C GLU A 399 1.15 12.73 -5.24
N VAL A 400 0.24 12.39 -6.15
CA VAL A 400 -1.17 12.11 -5.83
C VAL A 400 -1.31 10.83 -4.99
N ARG A 401 -0.49 9.81 -5.26
CA ARG A 401 -0.50 8.54 -4.52
C ARG A 401 0.92 8.07 -4.24
N TYR A 402 1.47 8.50 -3.10
CA TYR A 402 2.82 8.13 -2.64
C TYR A 402 3.13 6.62 -2.73
N PHE A 403 2.15 5.74 -2.50
CA PHE A 403 2.35 4.30 -2.57
C PHE A 403 2.51 3.74 -4.00
N MET A 404 2.28 4.55 -5.04
CA MET A 404 2.61 4.24 -6.43
C MET A 404 4.01 4.76 -6.77
N PRO A 405 4.87 3.99 -7.45
CA PRO A 405 6.15 4.49 -7.94
C PRO A 405 5.96 5.69 -8.88
N PRO A 406 6.91 6.64 -8.93
CA PRO A 406 6.92 7.67 -9.97
C PRO A 406 6.99 7.03 -11.35
N PHE A 407 6.30 7.63 -12.31
CA PHE A 407 6.43 7.26 -13.71
C PHE A 407 7.87 7.53 -14.16
N ALA A 408 8.50 6.54 -14.75
CA ALA A 408 9.87 6.65 -15.24
C ALA A 408 9.81 6.77 -16.76
N GLY A 409 9.93 7.97 -17.32
CA GLY A 409 9.87 8.20 -18.76
C GLY A 409 9.61 9.67 -19.09
N THR A 410 9.59 9.99 -20.39
CA THR A 410 9.29 11.35 -20.85
C THR A 410 7.79 11.66 -20.85
N ASP A 411 7.41 12.93 -20.92
CA ASP A 411 6.01 13.34 -21.05
C ASP A 411 5.31 12.70 -22.25
N ALA A 412 6.04 12.56 -23.37
CA ALA A 412 5.51 11.90 -24.57
C ALA A 412 5.25 10.40 -24.36
N GLU A 413 6.08 9.73 -23.54
CA GLU A 413 5.83 8.34 -23.14
C GLU A 413 4.66 8.24 -22.15
N ALA A 414 4.51 9.20 -21.23
CA ALA A 414 3.33 9.26 -20.35
C ALA A 414 2.04 9.43 -21.18
N ASP A 415 2.08 10.26 -22.22
CA ASP A 415 0.99 10.50 -23.16
C ASP A 415 0.66 9.26 -24.02
N ALA A 416 1.67 8.45 -24.36
CA ALA A 416 1.50 7.17 -25.04
C ALA A 416 0.90 6.10 -24.12
N LEU A 417 1.35 6.05 -22.85
CA LEU A 417 0.74 5.18 -21.84
C LEU A 417 -0.72 5.56 -21.60
N ALA A 418 -1.04 6.85 -21.46
CA ALA A 418 -2.41 7.32 -21.32
C ALA A 418 -3.29 6.90 -22.51
N ALA A 419 -2.75 7.01 -23.73
CA ALA A 419 -3.44 6.61 -24.96
C ALA A 419 -3.76 5.11 -24.97
N TYR A 420 -2.84 4.27 -24.49
CA TYR A 420 -3.11 2.85 -24.33
C TYR A 420 -4.18 2.57 -23.25
N LEU A 421 -4.02 3.14 -22.04
CA LEU A 421 -4.90 2.86 -20.90
C LEU A 421 -6.34 3.34 -21.10
N VAL A 422 -6.55 4.40 -21.87
CA VAL A 422 -7.86 5.04 -22.06
C VAL A 422 -8.36 4.90 -23.49
N GLY A 423 -7.52 5.10 -24.49
CA GLY A 423 -7.85 4.89 -25.89
C GLY A 423 -7.98 3.40 -26.23
N SER A 424 -6.92 2.61 -26.07
CA SER A 424 -6.93 1.19 -26.49
C SER A 424 -7.87 0.32 -25.63
N TRP A 425 -7.96 0.58 -24.32
CA TRP A 425 -8.81 -0.23 -23.43
C TRP A 425 -10.29 0.17 -23.42
N HIS A 426 -10.59 1.46 -23.55
CA HIS A 426 -11.95 2.02 -23.38
C HIS A 426 -12.51 2.70 -24.63
N GLY A 427 -11.71 2.86 -25.69
CA GLY A 427 -12.14 3.46 -26.95
C GLY A 427 -12.34 4.98 -26.90
N LYS A 428 -11.73 5.68 -25.93
CA LYS A 428 -11.86 7.15 -25.81
C LYS A 428 -10.88 7.88 -26.73
N GLU A 429 -11.28 9.04 -27.24
CA GLU A 429 -10.49 9.83 -28.19
C GLU A 429 -9.31 10.57 -27.52
N GLU A 430 -8.23 10.79 -28.28
CA GLU A 430 -6.94 11.33 -27.79
C GLU A 430 -6.80 12.86 -27.90
N ALA A 431 -7.72 13.63 -28.55
CA ALA A 431 -7.65 15.11 -28.60
C ALA A 431 -8.94 15.83 -29.08
N PRO A 432 -9.10 17.15 -28.80
CA PRO A 432 -8.69 17.93 -27.62
C PRO A 432 -9.89 18.14 -26.67
N ALA A 433 -9.69 18.79 -25.53
CA ALA A 433 -10.77 19.53 -24.88
C ALA A 433 -11.38 20.50 -25.93
N GLY A 434 -12.50 20.09 -26.51
CA GLY A 434 -13.23 20.84 -27.52
C GLY A 434 -14.36 21.57 -26.80
N THR A 435 -14.19 22.87 -26.58
CA THR A 435 -15.16 23.77 -25.91
C THR A 435 -15.55 23.42 -24.48
N GLU A 436 -14.75 22.60 -23.78
CA GLU A 436 -14.95 22.36 -22.36
C GLU A 436 -14.45 23.57 -21.56
N ASN A 437 -15.27 24.04 -20.62
CA ASN A 437 -14.93 25.21 -19.83
C ASN A 437 -13.63 24.95 -19.03
N ALA A 438 -12.89 26.00 -18.67
CA ALA A 438 -11.62 25.84 -17.94
C ALA A 438 -11.78 25.04 -16.63
N GLY A 439 -12.95 25.09 -15.99
CA GLY A 439 -13.28 24.32 -14.80
C GLY A 439 -13.46 22.83 -15.03
N GLU A 440 -14.04 22.42 -16.16
CA GLU A 440 -14.20 21.02 -16.56
C GLU A 440 -12.84 20.36 -16.79
N GLN A 441 -11.92 21.07 -17.46
CA GLN A 441 -10.56 20.59 -17.66
C GLN A 441 -9.79 20.46 -16.34
N LEU A 442 -9.99 21.41 -15.43
CA LEU A 442 -9.39 21.35 -14.09
C LEU A 442 -9.99 20.21 -13.26
N PHE A 443 -11.30 19.96 -13.39
CA PHE A 443 -11.97 18.85 -12.75
C PHE A 443 -11.42 17.51 -13.25
N ASP A 444 -11.31 17.37 -14.56
CA ASP A 444 -10.75 16.18 -15.18
C ASP A 444 -9.31 15.94 -14.74
N ALA A 445 -8.49 16.99 -14.73
CA ALA A 445 -7.09 16.90 -14.36
C ALA A 445 -6.86 16.57 -12.87
N GLN A 446 -7.72 17.05 -11.96
CA GLN A 446 -7.44 17.01 -10.52
C GLN A 446 -8.44 16.22 -9.68
N CYS A 447 -9.66 16.00 -10.16
CA CYS A 447 -10.75 15.40 -9.37
C CYS A 447 -11.31 14.10 -9.99
N ALA A 448 -11.32 13.97 -11.32
CA ALA A 448 -11.95 12.84 -12.03
C ALA A 448 -11.30 11.47 -11.77
N ALA A 449 -10.10 11.44 -11.20
CA ALA A 449 -9.47 10.20 -10.74
C ALA A 449 -10.25 9.52 -9.60
N CYS A 450 -11.04 10.27 -8.82
CA CYS A 450 -11.76 9.78 -7.66
C CYS A 450 -13.28 10.07 -7.70
N HIS A 451 -13.70 11.14 -8.40
CA HIS A 451 -15.08 11.62 -8.39
C HIS A 451 -15.69 11.62 -9.79
N ALA A 452 -16.99 11.31 -9.89
CA ALA A 452 -17.77 11.73 -11.06
C ALA A 452 -18.29 13.16 -10.84
N PRO A 453 -18.44 13.98 -11.90
CA PRO A 453 -19.04 15.32 -11.77
C PRO A 453 -20.41 15.29 -11.08
N GLU A 454 -21.21 14.24 -11.35
CA GLU A 454 -22.55 14.05 -10.76
C GLU A 454 -22.49 13.81 -9.24
N ASP A 455 -21.47 13.09 -8.77
CA ASP A 455 -21.31 12.75 -7.34
C ASP A 455 -21.09 14.01 -6.49
N LEU A 456 -20.47 15.03 -7.08
CA LEU A 456 -20.10 16.27 -6.40
C LEU A 456 -21.12 17.39 -6.63
N THR A 457 -21.72 17.47 -7.81
CA THR A 457 -22.76 18.48 -8.11
C THR A 457 -23.99 18.34 -7.21
N GLU A 458 -24.39 17.12 -6.82
CA GLU A 458 -25.50 16.92 -5.87
C GLU A 458 -25.18 17.47 -4.47
N SER A 459 -23.91 17.40 -4.05
CA SER A 459 -23.46 17.84 -2.72
C SER A 459 -23.05 19.33 -2.68
N LEU A 460 -22.58 19.87 -3.80
CA LEU A 460 -21.99 21.22 -3.90
C LEU A 460 -22.88 22.23 -4.64
N GLY A 461 -23.88 21.78 -5.40
CA GLY A 461 -24.68 22.65 -6.28
C GLY A 461 -25.45 23.77 -5.58
N GLY A 462 -25.66 23.67 -4.26
CA GLY A 462 -26.30 24.71 -3.44
C GLY A 462 -25.35 25.74 -2.83
N LEU A 463 -24.03 25.56 -2.93
CA LEU A 463 -23.04 26.41 -2.27
C LEU A 463 -22.63 27.59 -3.18
N PRO A 464 -22.34 28.78 -2.61
CA PRO A 464 -21.76 29.89 -3.35
C PRO A 464 -20.33 29.55 -3.80
N THR A 465 -19.91 30.09 -4.96
CA THR A 465 -18.59 29.80 -5.56
C THR A 465 -17.43 30.04 -4.59
N GLY A 466 -17.48 31.12 -3.80
CA GLY A 466 -16.44 31.41 -2.80
C GLY A 466 -16.31 30.35 -1.70
N GLU A 467 -17.40 29.70 -1.31
CA GLU A 467 -17.38 28.62 -0.31
C GLU A 467 -16.82 27.33 -0.92
N ILE A 468 -17.10 27.05 -2.19
CA ILE A 468 -16.50 25.91 -2.91
C ILE A 468 -14.99 26.14 -3.09
N VAL A 469 -14.55 27.36 -3.42
CA VAL A 469 -13.12 27.70 -3.52
C VAL A 469 -12.40 27.52 -2.18
N ASP A 470 -13.00 27.96 -1.08
CA ASP A 470 -12.43 27.76 0.26
C ASP A 470 -12.37 26.26 0.65
N LEU A 471 -13.38 25.47 0.26
CA LEU A 471 -13.36 24.02 0.42
C LEU A 471 -12.25 23.35 -0.42
N LEU A 472 -12.04 23.81 -1.67
CA LEU A 472 -10.97 23.31 -2.53
C LEU A 472 -9.58 23.56 -1.91
N GLY A 473 -9.40 24.66 -1.17
CA GLY A 473 -8.17 24.96 -0.45
C GLY A 473 -7.93 24.15 0.83
N ARG A 474 -8.94 23.39 1.29
CA ARG A 474 -8.92 22.64 2.57
C ARG A 474 -9.44 21.22 2.41
N LEU A 475 -9.25 20.63 1.24
CA LEU A 475 -9.74 19.27 0.93
C LEU A 475 -9.17 18.20 1.87
N ASP A 476 -7.95 18.42 2.37
CA ASP A 476 -7.25 17.56 3.33
C ASP A 476 -7.92 17.54 4.71
N GLU A 477 -8.66 18.60 5.07
CA GLU A 477 -9.50 18.65 6.27
C GLU A 477 -10.77 17.80 6.13
N ILE A 478 -11.24 17.58 4.89
CA ILE A 478 -12.42 16.77 4.58
C ILE A 478 -12.05 15.29 4.48
N SER A 479 -10.95 15.00 3.79
CA SER A 479 -10.38 13.65 3.71
C SER A 479 -8.88 13.74 3.57
N THR A 480 -8.16 12.95 4.38
CA THR A 480 -6.69 12.85 4.31
C THR A 480 -6.17 12.32 2.97
N GLU A 481 -7.04 11.81 2.10
CA GLU A 481 -6.73 11.32 0.75
C GLU A 481 -6.85 12.39 -0.33
N MET A 482 -7.38 13.56 0.00
CA MET A 482 -7.56 14.67 -0.94
C MET A 482 -6.57 15.78 -0.57
N GLU A 483 -5.64 16.10 -1.48
CA GLU A 483 -4.74 17.24 -1.28
C GLU A 483 -5.48 18.56 -1.56
N PRO A 484 -5.11 19.66 -0.88
CA PRO A 484 -5.59 20.98 -1.24
C PRO A 484 -5.35 21.26 -2.73
N PHE A 485 -6.33 21.89 -3.38
CA PHE A 485 -6.24 22.27 -4.77
C PHE A 485 -5.05 23.19 -4.99
N SER A 486 -4.14 22.79 -5.89
CA SER A 486 -2.85 23.47 -6.10
C SER A 486 -2.85 24.49 -7.23
N GLY A 487 -4.02 24.71 -7.87
CA GLY A 487 -4.18 25.73 -8.90
C GLY A 487 -4.26 27.16 -8.36
N SER A 488 -4.11 28.13 -9.25
CA SER A 488 -4.29 29.56 -8.99
C SER A 488 -5.73 29.89 -8.56
N GLY A 489 -5.92 31.08 -7.96
CA GLY A 489 -7.26 31.52 -7.52
C GLY A 489 -8.29 31.56 -8.66
N SER A 490 -7.88 31.96 -9.86
CA SER A 490 -8.74 31.96 -11.06
C SER A 490 -9.08 30.53 -11.54
N GLU A 491 -8.15 29.59 -11.43
CA GLU A 491 -8.41 28.17 -11.70
C GLU A 491 -9.37 27.56 -10.67
N ALA A 492 -9.22 27.90 -9.39
CA ALA A 492 -10.12 27.44 -8.34
C ALA A 492 -11.55 27.94 -8.57
N VAL A 493 -11.71 29.20 -8.99
CA VAL A 493 -13.01 29.79 -9.34
C VAL A 493 -13.61 29.10 -10.57
N ALA A 494 -12.82 28.82 -11.61
CA ALA A 494 -13.28 28.11 -12.79
C ALA A 494 -13.77 26.69 -12.43
N LEU A 495 -12.99 25.95 -11.63
CA LEU A 495 -13.37 24.62 -11.14
C LEU A 495 -14.63 24.66 -10.28
N ALA A 496 -14.73 25.62 -9.36
CA ALA A 496 -15.91 25.82 -8.53
C ALA A 496 -17.16 26.16 -9.35
N ALA A 497 -17.02 26.95 -10.42
CA ALA A 497 -18.12 27.26 -11.33
C ALA A 497 -18.60 26.00 -12.09
N PHE A 498 -17.68 25.15 -12.55
CA PHE A 498 -18.03 23.88 -13.18
C PHE A 498 -18.79 22.95 -12.22
N LEU A 499 -18.30 22.80 -10.98
CA LEU A 499 -18.90 21.94 -9.95
C LEU A 499 -20.31 22.38 -9.50
N ARG A 500 -20.75 23.58 -9.86
CA ARG A 500 -22.11 24.08 -9.56
C ARG A 500 -23.13 23.74 -10.62
N VAL A 501 -22.72 23.49 -11.86
CA VAL A 501 -23.65 23.26 -12.98
C VAL A 501 -24.02 21.78 -13.01
N PRO A 502 -25.32 21.40 -12.87
CA PRO A 502 -25.73 20.00 -12.99
C PRO A 502 -25.39 19.48 -14.40
N SER A 503 -24.74 18.32 -14.50
CA SER A 503 -24.39 17.67 -15.77
C SER A 503 -25.62 17.59 -16.70
N GLY A 504 -25.71 18.47 -17.72
CA GLY A 504 -26.81 18.49 -18.69
C GLY A 504 -27.38 19.86 -19.10
N GLY A 505 -26.84 20.98 -18.62
CA GLY A 505 -27.21 22.33 -19.10
C GLY A 505 -26.17 22.92 -20.03
N GLU A 506 -26.35 22.79 -21.35
CA GLU A 506 -25.63 23.64 -22.32
C GLU A 506 -26.07 25.10 -22.15
N GLU A 507 -25.26 25.92 -21.49
CA GLU A 507 -25.24 27.35 -21.77
C GLU A 507 -23.85 27.74 -22.27
N ALA A 508 -23.75 27.86 -23.60
CA ALA A 508 -22.65 28.51 -24.27
C ALA A 508 -22.60 29.98 -23.84
N VAL A 509 -21.63 30.35 -23.01
CA VAL A 509 -21.39 31.76 -22.67
C VAL A 509 -20.61 32.41 -23.81
N ALA A 510 -21.29 33.27 -24.55
CA ALA A 510 -20.69 34.23 -25.49
C ALA A 510 -19.76 35.21 -24.73
N PRO A 511 -18.76 35.84 -25.38
CA PRO A 511 -17.78 36.67 -24.68
C PRO A 511 -18.49 37.83 -24.00
N ALA A 512 -18.48 37.84 -22.66
CA ALA A 512 -19.09 38.87 -21.86
C ALA A 512 -18.29 40.16 -22.03
N THR A 513 -18.97 41.25 -22.40
CA THR A 513 -18.53 42.60 -22.04
C THR A 513 -18.22 42.62 -20.54
N PRO A 514 -17.06 43.15 -20.11
CA PRO A 514 -16.71 43.19 -18.69
C PRO A 514 -17.78 43.95 -17.90
N ASP A 515 -18.30 43.34 -16.85
CA ASP A 515 -19.30 43.94 -15.97
C ASP A 515 -18.59 44.66 -14.81
N GLY A 516 -18.69 45.99 -14.78
CA GLY A 516 -18.02 46.81 -13.78
C GLY A 516 -18.48 46.54 -12.33
N GLU A 517 -19.73 46.11 -12.13
CA GLU A 517 -20.25 45.76 -10.80
C GLU A 517 -19.58 44.49 -10.27
N MET A 518 -19.47 43.48 -11.14
CA MET A 518 -18.81 42.21 -10.82
C MET A 518 -17.30 42.41 -10.60
N LEU A 519 -16.65 43.23 -11.43
CA LEU A 519 -15.23 43.56 -11.26
C LEU A 519 -14.96 44.26 -9.91
N PHE A 520 -15.87 45.12 -9.45
CA PHE A 520 -15.76 45.72 -8.11
C PHE A 520 -15.95 44.68 -7.01
N ALA A 521 -16.94 43.80 -7.13
CA ALA A 521 -17.20 42.72 -6.17
C ALA A 521 -15.99 41.78 -6.01
N ASP A 522 -15.34 41.43 -7.13
CA ASP A 522 -14.25 40.46 -7.15
C ASP A 522 -12.91 41.05 -6.68
N ASN A 523 -12.66 42.35 -6.94
CA ASN A 523 -11.34 42.95 -6.77
C ASN A 523 -11.27 44.03 -5.68
N CYS A 524 -12.40 44.62 -5.29
CA CYS A 524 -12.42 45.77 -4.37
C CYS A 524 -13.28 45.52 -3.13
N ALA A 525 -14.35 44.72 -3.24
CA ALA A 525 -15.32 44.54 -2.15
C ALA A 525 -14.78 43.78 -0.93
N VAL A 526 -13.63 43.13 -1.04
CA VAL A 526 -12.92 42.51 0.08
C VAL A 526 -12.51 43.55 1.14
N CYS A 527 -12.18 44.77 0.70
CA CYS A 527 -11.67 45.84 1.56
C CYS A 527 -12.60 47.06 1.63
N HIS A 528 -13.51 47.22 0.67
CA HIS A 528 -14.34 48.42 0.52
C HIS A 528 -15.81 48.07 0.40
N ALA A 529 -16.66 48.68 1.23
CA ALA A 529 -18.09 48.70 0.95
C ALA A 529 -18.37 49.69 -0.21
N PRO A 530 -19.33 49.40 -1.11
CA PRO A 530 -19.70 50.31 -2.18
C PRO A 530 -19.99 51.73 -1.68
N GLU A 531 -20.70 51.86 -0.57
CA GLU A 531 -21.12 53.16 -0.01
C GLU A 531 -19.93 54.02 0.45
N ASP A 532 -18.86 53.38 0.94
CA ASP A 532 -17.63 54.05 1.38
C ASP A 532 -16.84 54.62 0.19
N VAL A 533 -16.86 53.90 -0.93
CA VAL A 533 -16.18 54.31 -2.17
C VAL A 533 -16.97 55.40 -2.89
N ALA A 534 -18.30 55.29 -2.90
CA ALA A 534 -19.20 56.31 -3.46
C ALA A 534 -18.94 57.69 -2.84
N ALA A 535 -18.80 57.76 -1.51
CA ALA A 535 -18.55 58.99 -0.77
C ALA A 535 -17.22 59.67 -1.12
N VAL A 536 -16.20 58.89 -1.50
CA VAL A 536 -14.88 59.41 -1.89
C VAL A 536 -14.87 59.86 -3.35
N LEU A 537 -15.60 59.15 -4.21
CA LEU A 537 -15.60 59.39 -5.66
C LEU A 537 -16.61 60.45 -6.13
N GLU A 538 -17.46 60.98 -5.25
CA GLU A 538 -18.50 61.98 -5.56
C GLU A 538 -17.96 63.19 -6.35
N SER A 539 -16.72 63.63 -6.09
CA SER A 539 -16.09 64.77 -6.76
C SER A 539 -15.03 64.39 -7.80
N TRP A 540 -14.88 63.10 -8.14
CA TRP A 540 -13.86 62.61 -9.06
C TRP A 540 -14.39 62.53 -10.49
N GLU A 541 -13.58 62.97 -11.45
CA GLU A 541 -13.87 62.85 -12.87
C GLU A 541 -13.46 61.46 -13.40
N ARG A 542 -14.19 60.94 -14.40
CA ARG A 542 -13.94 59.60 -15.00
C ARG A 542 -12.47 59.37 -15.36
N GLY A 543 -11.81 60.37 -15.93
CA GLY A 543 -10.39 60.28 -16.31
C GLY A 543 -9.45 60.14 -15.11
N ALA A 544 -9.80 60.73 -13.96
CA ALA A 544 -9.03 60.62 -12.73
C ALA A 544 -9.22 59.25 -12.07
N VAL A 545 -10.45 58.72 -12.05
CA VAL A 545 -10.74 57.36 -11.56
C VAL A 545 -10.02 56.32 -12.42
N ARG A 546 -10.08 56.46 -13.74
CA ARG A 546 -9.42 55.53 -14.67
C ARG A 546 -7.90 55.50 -14.51
N ALA A 547 -7.28 56.68 -14.33
CA ALA A 547 -5.84 56.79 -14.10
C ALA A 547 -5.45 56.27 -12.71
N ALA A 548 -6.30 56.46 -11.70
CA ALA A 548 -6.07 55.94 -10.36
C ALA A 548 -6.01 54.41 -10.32
N LEU A 549 -6.80 53.69 -11.13
CA LEU A 549 -6.71 52.23 -11.23
C LEU A 549 -5.31 51.73 -11.62
N ASP A 550 -4.54 52.53 -12.37
CA ASP A 550 -3.18 52.18 -12.77
C ASP A 550 -2.11 52.51 -11.71
N ASP A 551 -2.47 53.25 -10.65
CA ASP A 551 -1.54 53.69 -9.59
C ASP A 551 -2.24 53.85 -8.22
N LEU A 552 -3.04 52.85 -7.83
CA LEU A 552 -3.81 52.88 -6.57
C LEU A 552 -2.91 53.04 -5.33
N GLN A 553 -1.68 52.56 -5.43
CA GLN A 553 -0.64 52.65 -4.41
C GLN A 553 -0.26 54.11 -4.07
N ALA A 554 -0.48 55.06 -5.00
CA ALA A 554 -0.28 56.48 -4.74
C ALA A 554 -1.38 57.08 -3.83
N ILE A 555 -2.51 56.39 -3.70
CA ILE A 555 -3.63 56.77 -2.81
C ILE A 555 -3.45 56.11 -1.44
N SER A 556 -3.08 54.83 -1.41
CA SER A 556 -2.75 54.08 -0.19
C SER A 556 -1.73 53.00 -0.50
N GLU A 557 -0.65 52.91 0.29
CA GLU A 557 0.42 51.91 0.09
C GLU A 557 -0.10 50.46 0.17
N GLU A 558 -1.28 50.23 0.76
CA GLU A 558 -1.92 48.92 0.87
C GLU A 558 -2.80 48.54 -0.34
N MET A 559 -2.93 49.43 -1.33
CA MET A 559 -3.72 49.18 -2.55
C MET A 559 -2.80 48.99 -3.77
N PRO A 560 -2.53 47.74 -4.22
CA PRO A 560 -1.74 47.53 -5.42
C PRO A 560 -2.47 48.06 -6.68
N PRO A 561 -1.75 48.45 -7.74
CA PRO A 561 -2.37 48.79 -9.02
C PRO A 561 -3.28 47.67 -9.53
N TYR A 562 -4.43 48.03 -10.09
CA TYR A 562 -5.34 47.05 -10.67
C TYR A 562 -4.75 46.50 -11.96
N ASP A 563 -4.66 45.17 -12.09
CA ASP A 563 -3.97 44.47 -13.18
C ASP A 563 -4.89 44.02 -14.33
N GLY A 564 -6.17 44.43 -14.29
CA GLY A 564 -7.15 44.18 -15.35
C GLY A 564 -6.79 44.79 -16.72
N THR A 565 -7.42 44.25 -17.77
CA THR A 565 -7.32 44.74 -19.15
C THR A 565 -7.85 46.17 -19.30
N ALA A 566 -7.56 46.82 -20.43
CA ALA A 566 -8.04 48.18 -20.68
C ALA A 566 -9.58 48.27 -20.65
N ASP A 567 -10.26 47.26 -21.18
CA ASP A 567 -11.72 47.19 -21.24
C ASP A 567 -12.34 46.93 -19.85
N GLU A 568 -11.71 46.08 -19.03
CA GLU A 568 -12.11 45.85 -17.64
C GLU A 568 -11.91 47.10 -16.77
N LYS A 569 -10.80 47.79 -16.96
CA LYS A 569 -10.54 49.06 -16.27
C LYS A 569 -11.54 50.13 -16.66
N ASP A 570 -11.96 50.19 -17.92
CA ASP A 570 -12.98 51.11 -18.38
C ASP A 570 -14.36 50.76 -17.81
N ALA A 571 -14.74 49.48 -17.79
CA ALA A 571 -15.98 49.00 -17.20
C ALA A 571 -16.04 49.24 -15.68
N LEU A 572 -14.96 48.93 -14.95
CA LEU A 572 -14.83 49.19 -13.51
C LEU A 572 -14.88 50.70 -13.23
N THR A 573 -14.22 51.52 -14.06
CA THR A 573 -14.30 52.98 -13.94
C THR A 573 -15.73 53.48 -14.11
N ASP A 574 -16.46 52.97 -15.09
CA ASP A 574 -17.83 53.39 -15.36
C ASP A 574 -18.77 53.03 -14.22
N TYR A 575 -18.62 51.85 -13.63
CA TYR A 575 -19.34 51.44 -12.43
C TYR A 575 -18.99 52.32 -11.22
N LEU A 576 -17.70 52.54 -10.93
CA LEU A 576 -17.26 53.39 -9.81
C LEU A 576 -17.76 54.84 -9.91
N ILE A 577 -17.85 55.37 -11.14
CA ILE A 577 -18.40 56.70 -11.41
C ILE A 577 -19.92 56.72 -11.22
N ASP A 578 -20.63 55.67 -11.63
CA ASP A 578 -22.08 55.57 -11.38
C ASP A 578 -22.35 55.49 -9.87
N LEU A 579 -21.56 54.70 -9.14
CA LEU A 579 -21.62 54.56 -7.69
C LEU A 579 -21.47 55.91 -6.96
N GLY A 580 -20.53 56.75 -7.38
CA GLY A 580 -20.31 58.07 -6.80
C GLY A 580 -21.37 59.13 -7.17
N ARG A 581 -22.18 58.88 -8.22
CA ARG A 581 -23.20 59.82 -8.73
C ARG A 581 -24.63 59.42 -8.37
N ASN A 582 -24.86 58.13 -8.18
CA ASN A 582 -26.13 57.51 -7.80
C ASN A 582 -25.88 56.54 -6.62
N PRO A 583 -25.52 57.06 -5.43
CA PRO A 583 -25.14 56.24 -4.28
C PRO A 583 -26.28 55.40 -3.68
#